data_AF-A0A7D9E9H0-F1
#
_entry.id   AF-A0A7D9E9H0-F1
#
_cell.length_a   1.000
_cell.length_b   1.000
_cell.length_c   1.000
_cell.angle_alpha   90.00
_cell.angle_beta   90.00
_cell.angle_gamma   90.00
#
_symmetry.space_group_name_H-M   'P 1'
#
loop_
_entity.id
_entity.type
_entity.pdbx_description
1 polymer ?
#
loop_
_entity_poly.entity_id
_entity_poly.type
_entity_poly.pdbx_seq_one_letter_code
_entity_poly.pdbx_strand_id
1 'polypeptide(L)'
;MSEFFAAVLSADGSEYEPLSLRSIFASFNRHLKEKDYPEQIIESPCFNKTREALKAKQKELKSLGKGSKPNAAHSLSDEEVDLLYERGEFGTHSARALVNMLWWKNTTHFGLRGCRENRDVRWGDIRLRMDTSGLEFLEYTERQTKTRSGENPRDLRKVKPTMWPCNDRKRDPILAYKRFAEKRPPEACTPDSPFYLGIDHTKHPSIWFTKQPMGKNTINNLLKNMCRNAGIRDEEQKLSNHSARKTMVKKLKENHIPDTDIIQVTGHNNLMSLNTYDELSNDRMRRMSGILSGSDNNKANDSSTPGSGLSGLLSGSAISGGTFNITVNACQSSTLLPTWSSTTNIQAEKRKRVILQSDSDDD
;
A
#
# COMPACT_ATOMS: atom_id res chain seq x y z
N MET A 1 -17.24 11.93 -27.50
CA MET A 1 -16.52 11.31 -26.35
C MET A 1 -16.43 9.79 -26.45
N SER A 2 -17.46 9.08 -26.94
CA SER A 2 -17.39 7.61 -27.12
C SER A 2 -16.25 7.17 -28.05
N GLU A 3 -16.08 7.84 -29.20
CA GLU A 3 -14.99 7.57 -30.14
C GLU A 3 -13.61 7.79 -29.53
N PHE A 4 -13.47 8.83 -28.69
CA PHE A 4 -12.24 9.08 -27.95
C PHE A 4 -11.85 7.87 -27.11
N PHE A 5 -12.75 7.36 -26.26
CA PHE A 5 -12.42 6.20 -25.41
C PHE A 5 -12.22 4.89 -26.18
N ALA A 6 -12.77 4.76 -27.39
CA ALA A 6 -12.52 3.61 -28.25
C ALA A 6 -11.11 3.63 -28.88
N ALA A 7 -10.56 4.82 -29.16
CA ALA A 7 -9.34 4.99 -29.96
C ALA A 7 -8.16 5.63 -29.21
N VAL A 8 -8.33 6.03 -27.95
CA VAL A 8 -7.30 6.79 -27.21
C VAL A 8 -6.06 5.94 -26.94
N LEU A 9 -4.90 6.48 -27.30
CA LEU A 9 -3.56 5.92 -27.08
C LEU A 9 -2.69 6.92 -26.31
N SER A 10 -1.65 6.43 -25.64
CA SER A 10 -0.65 7.30 -24.99
C SER A 10 0.20 8.03 -26.02
N ALA A 11 1.00 9.00 -25.53
CA ALA A 11 1.86 9.83 -26.38
C ALA A 11 2.88 9.01 -27.21
N ASP A 12 3.30 7.87 -26.69
CA ASP A 12 4.18 6.90 -27.36
C ASP A 12 3.43 5.96 -28.34
N GLY A 13 2.11 6.11 -28.48
CA GLY A 13 1.27 5.28 -29.33
C GLY A 13 0.85 3.94 -28.70
N SER A 14 1.20 3.67 -27.44
CA SER A 14 0.79 2.46 -26.76
C SER A 14 -0.63 2.54 -26.16
N GLU A 15 -1.22 1.39 -25.87
CA GLU A 15 -2.54 1.31 -25.24
C GLU A 15 -2.48 1.74 -23.76
N TYR A 16 -3.49 2.44 -23.26
CA TYR A 16 -3.55 2.77 -21.82
C TYR A 16 -3.87 1.56 -20.95
N GLU A 17 -3.54 1.65 -19.65
CA GLU A 17 -4.07 0.74 -18.64
C GLU A 17 -5.58 0.99 -18.43
N PRO A 18 -6.40 -0.05 -18.18
CA PRO A 18 -7.85 0.11 -17.98
C PRO A 18 -8.22 1.14 -16.90
N LEU A 19 -7.42 1.24 -15.84
CA LEU A 19 -7.64 2.20 -14.76
C LEU A 19 -7.30 3.63 -15.18
N SER A 20 -6.29 3.83 -16.02
CA SER A 20 -5.92 5.14 -16.55
C SER A 20 -7.06 5.75 -17.35
N LEU A 21 -7.77 4.94 -18.16
CA LEU A 21 -8.96 5.40 -18.88
C LEU A 21 -10.06 5.89 -17.93
N ARG A 22 -10.23 5.24 -16.77
CA ARG A 22 -11.20 5.67 -15.75
C ARG A 22 -10.79 7.00 -15.11
N SER A 23 -9.49 7.20 -14.88
CA SER A 23 -8.95 8.48 -14.40
C SER A 23 -9.14 9.61 -15.42
N ILE A 24 -8.93 9.33 -16.72
CA ILE A 24 -9.19 10.29 -17.80
C ILE A 24 -10.69 10.66 -17.84
N PHE A 25 -11.57 9.67 -17.75
CA PHE A 25 -13.03 9.89 -17.69
C PHE A 25 -13.44 10.76 -16.49
N ALA A 26 -12.90 10.47 -15.30
CA ALA A 26 -13.16 11.28 -14.10
C ALA A 26 -12.60 12.71 -14.22
N SER A 27 -11.43 12.86 -14.87
CA SER A 27 -10.82 14.16 -15.16
C SER A 27 -11.74 15.03 -16.02
N PHE A 28 -12.28 14.46 -17.13
CA PHE A 28 -13.24 15.18 -17.96
C PHE A 28 -14.49 15.58 -17.18
N ASN A 29 -15.04 14.69 -16.36
CA ASN A 29 -16.22 15.01 -15.56
C ASN A 29 -15.95 16.18 -14.60
N ARG A 30 -14.79 16.17 -13.93
CA ARG A 30 -14.38 17.27 -13.04
C ARG A 30 -14.23 18.58 -13.79
N HIS A 31 -13.55 18.56 -14.94
CA HIS A 31 -13.34 19.76 -15.76
C HIS A 31 -14.64 20.34 -16.30
N LEU A 32 -15.55 19.49 -16.82
CA LEU A 32 -16.85 19.95 -17.30
C LEU A 32 -17.69 20.55 -16.17
N LYS A 33 -17.65 19.95 -14.98
CA LYS A 33 -18.32 20.49 -13.79
C LYS A 33 -17.77 21.86 -13.38
N GLU A 34 -16.45 22.04 -13.45
CA GLU A 34 -15.78 23.33 -13.16
C GLU A 34 -16.12 24.42 -14.19
N LYS A 35 -16.52 24.02 -15.40
CA LYS A 35 -16.98 24.92 -16.47
C LYS A 35 -18.51 25.06 -16.51
N ASP A 36 -19.21 24.71 -15.43
CA ASP A 36 -20.66 24.78 -15.30
C ASP A 36 -21.42 24.08 -16.44
N TYR A 37 -20.84 23.03 -17.01
CA TYR A 37 -21.51 22.24 -18.04
C TYR A 37 -22.73 21.53 -17.41
N PRO A 38 -23.91 21.60 -18.05
CA PRO A 38 -25.18 21.26 -17.41
C PRO A 38 -25.36 19.76 -17.11
N GLU A 39 -24.59 18.89 -17.78
CA GLU A 39 -24.75 17.43 -17.70
C GLU A 39 -23.52 16.76 -17.11
N GLN A 40 -23.71 15.85 -16.15
CA GLN A 40 -22.60 15.05 -15.60
C GLN A 40 -22.35 13.82 -16.46
N ILE A 41 -21.12 13.65 -16.96
CA ILE A 41 -20.74 12.52 -17.83
C ILE A 41 -20.92 11.17 -17.10
N ILE A 42 -20.72 11.17 -15.79
CA ILE A 42 -20.77 9.94 -14.97
C ILE A 42 -22.20 9.41 -14.86
N GLU A 43 -23.20 10.28 -14.75
CA GLU A 43 -24.57 9.91 -14.38
C GLU A 43 -25.56 10.12 -15.53
N SER A 44 -25.40 11.20 -16.30
CA SER A 44 -26.41 11.63 -17.25
C SER A 44 -26.67 10.57 -18.34
N PRO A 45 -27.94 10.26 -18.68
CA PRO A 45 -28.29 9.31 -19.73
C PRO A 45 -27.69 9.66 -21.10
N CYS A 46 -27.45 10.95 -21.40
CA CYS A 46 -26.90 11.37 -22.69
C CYS A 46 -25.48 10.83 -22.94
N PHE A 47 -24.73 10.50 -21.88
CA PHE A 47 -23.40 9.90 -21.95
C PHE A 47 -23.39 8.37 -21.84
N ASN A 48 -24.55 7.70 -21.89
CA ASN A 48 -24.63 6.23 -21.85
C ASN A 48 -23.71 5.56 -22.88
N LYS A 49 -23.75 6.02 -24.14
CA LYS A 49 -22.88 5.48 -25.21
C LYS A 49 -21.39 5.61 -24.87
N THR A 50 -21.00 6.69 -24.20
CA THR A 50 -19.61 6.91 -23.79
C THR A 50 -19.20 5.97 -22.66
N ARG A 51 -20.08 5.76 -21.67
CA ARG A 51 -19.82 4.79 -20.59
C ARG A 51 -19.72 3.36 -21.12
N GLU A 52 -20.58 2.98 -22.06
CA GLU A 52 -20.50 1.66 -22.70
C GLU A 52 -19.24 1.50 -23.55
N ALA A 53 -18.83 2.53 -24.31
CA ALA A 53 -17.56 2.50 -25.04
C ALA A 53 -16.35 2.37 -24.11
N LEU A 54 -16.32 3.13 -23.00
CA LEU A 54 -15.26 3.01 -21.98
C LEU A 54 -15.22 1.59 -21.38
N LYS A 55 -16.37 1.04 -21.00
CA LYS A 55 -16.45 -0.33 -20.45
C LYS A 55 -15.99 -1.37 -21.48
N ALA A 56 -16.39 -1.22 -22.74
CA ALA A 56 -15.97 -2.12 -23.82
C ALA A 56 -14.46 -2.08 -24.00
N LYS A 57 -13.85 -0.88 -24.10
CA LYS A 57 -12.39 -0.74 -24.19
C LYS A 57 -11.68 -1.33 -22.98
N GLN A 58 -12.19 -1.12 -21.76
CA GLN A 58 -11.63 -1.71 -20.55
C GLN A 58 -11.64 -3.25 -20.58
N LYS A 59 -12.72 -3.87 -21.09
CA LYS A 59 -12.81 -5.33 -21.27
C LYS A 59 -11.83 -5.84 -22.33
N GLU A 60 -11.75 -5.15 -23.46
CA GLU A 60 -10.78 -5.44 -24.53
C GLU A 60 -9.35 -5.40 -23.98
N LEU A 61 -8.95 -4.31 -23.33
CA LEU A 61 -7.63 -4.17 -22.73
C LEU A 61 -7.34 -5.27 -21.70
N LYS A 62 -8.34 -5.68 -20.91
CA LYS A 62 -8.18 -6.79 -19.96
C LYS A 62 -8.00 -8.13 -20.68
N SER A 63 -8.70 -8.37 -21.80
CA SER A 63 -8.49 -9.57 -22.63
C SER A 63 -7.11 -9.61 -23.29
N LEU A 64 -6.51 -8.44 -23.58
CA LEU A 64 -5.14 -8.30 -24.06
C LEU A 64 -4.08 -8.42 -22.94
N GLY A 65 -4.49 -8.79 -21.72
CA GLY A 65 -3.59 -9.00 -20.58
C GLY A 65 -3.23 -7.72 -19.80
N LYS A 66 -3.77 -6.54 -20.15
CA LYS A 66 -3.57 -5.32 -19.36
C LYS A 66 -4.38 -5.32 -18.06
N GLY A 67 -4.08 -4.39 -17.17
CA GLY A 67 -4.75 -4.30 -15.86
C GLY A 67 -4.27 -5.35 -14.87
N SER A 68 -3.12 -5.99 -15.11
CA SER A 68 -2.39 -6.82 -14.15
C SER A 68 -1.60 -5.99 -13.13
N LYS A 69 -1.62 -4.66 -13.26
CA LYS A 69 -0.83 -3.71 -12.45
C LYS A 69 0.66 -4.10 -12.46
N PRO A 70 1.30 -4.21 -13.63
CA PRO A 70 2.72 -4.60 -13.71
C PRO A 70 3.63 -3.61 -12.98
N ASN A 71 3.16 -2.38 -12.74
CA ASN A 71 3.88 -1.32 -12.03
C ASN A 71 3.57 -1.25 -10.53
N ALA A 72 2.93 -2.25 -9.94
CA ALA A 72 2.68 -2.28 -8.51
C ALA A 72 4.01 -2.35 -7.74
N ALA A 73 4.14 -1.56 -6.68
CA ALA A 73 5.33 -1.60 -5.83
C ALA A 73 5.41 -2.97 -5.13
N HIS A 74 6.59 -3.57 -5.03
CA HIS A 74 6.76 -4.84 -4.31
C HIS A 74 7.01 -4.62 -2.82
N SER A 75 6.71 -5.63 -2.00
CA SER A 75 7.16 -5.66 -0.59
C SER A 75 8.61 -6.11 -0.53
N LEU A 76 9.38 -5.53 0.41
CA LEU A 76 10.69 -6.06 0.78
C LEU A 76 10.54 -7.38 1.55
N SER A 77 11.43 -8.33 1.30
CA SER A 77 11.60 -9.55 2.10
C SER A 77 12.35 -9.26 3.41
N ASP A 78 12.35 -10.22 4.34
CA ASP A 78 13.09 -10.08 5.59
C ASP A 78 14.61 -10.06 5.34
N GLU A 79 15.11 -10.82 4.36
CA GLU A 79 16.51 -10.83 3.93
C GLU A 79 16.93 -9.48 3.32
N GLU A 80 16.05 -8.85 2.54
CA GLU A 80 16.30 -7.52 1.99
C GLU A 80 16.34 -6.45 3.09
N VAL A 81 15.46 -6.55 4.10
CA VAL A 81 15.51 -5.68 5.27
C VAL A 81 16.78 -5.91 6.09
N ASP A 82 17.22 -7.16 6.22
CA ASP A 82 18.47 -7.52 6.88
C ASP A 82 19.67 -6.92 6.14
N LEU A 83 19.68 -7.01 4.81
CA LEU A 83 20.71 -6.42 3.96
C LEU A 83 20.81 -4.89 4.15
N LEU A 84 19.69 -4.20 4.38
CA LEU A 84 19.71 -2.76 4.70
C LEU A 84 20.44 -2.46 6.02
N TYR A 85 20.34 -3.34 7.03
CA TYR A 85 21.14 -3.21 8.25
C TYR A 85 22.62 -3.54 8.01
N GLU A 86 22.90 -4.62 7.28
CA GLU A 86 24.27 -5.08 6.99
C GLU A 86 25.06 -4.06 6.16
N ARG A 87 24.40 -3.41 5.20
CA ARG A 87 25.00 -2.37 4.33
C ARG A 87 25.07 -1.00 5.00
N GLY A 88 24.63 -0.88 6.25
CA GLY A 88 24.66 0.38 7.01
C GLY A 88 23.65 1.41 6.52
N GLU A 89 22.63 1.02 5.76
CA GLU A 89 21.53 1.90 5.39
C GLU A 89 20.61 2.16 6.58
N PHE A 90 20.53 1.21 7.52
CA PHE A 90 19.90 1.38 8.83
C PHE A 90 20.91 1.34 9.97
N GLY A 91 20.67 2.16 10.99
CA GLY A 91 21.39 2.10 12.27
C GLY A 91 21.65 3.47 12.88
N THR A 92 22.36 3.50 14.00
CA THR A 92 22.61 4.71 14.81
C THR A 92 24.00 5.33 14.61
N HIS A 93 24.77 4.79 13.67
CA HIS A 93 26.18 5.14 13.44
C HIS A 93 26.38 6.41 12.58
N SER A 94 25.36 6.86 11.84
CA SER A 94 25.40 8.08 11.03
C SER A 94 24.05 8.77 10.96
N ALA A 95 24.05 10.08 10.68
CA ALA A 95 22.82 10.88 10.52
C ALA A 95 21.87 10.28 9.48
N ARG A 96 22.44 9.85 8.35
CA ARG A 96 21.71 9.24 7.24
C ARG A 96 21.08 7.91 7.63
N ALA A 97 21.87 6.99 8.18
CA ALA A 97 21.39 5.67 8.59
C ALA A 97 20.31 5.76 9.68
N LEU A 98 20.44 6.75 10.57
CA LEU A 98 19.51 6.99 11.65
C LEU A 98 18.16 7.49 11.14
N VAL A 99 18.16 8.48 10.24
CA VAL A 99 16.93 8.98 9.63
C VAL A 99 16.26 7.91 8.77
N ASN A 100 17.04 7.17 7.98
CA ASN A 100 16.57 6.04 7.19
C ASN A 100 15.83 5.00 8.06
N MET A 101 16.46 4.59 9.17
CA MET A 101 15.90 3.63 10.11
C MET A 101 14.62 4.16 10.76
N LEU A 102 14.63 5.41 11.24
CA LEU A 102 13.44 6.03 11.84
C LEU A 102 12.30 6.18 10.84
N TRP A 103 12.60 6.56 9.59
CA TRP A 103 11.62 6.63 8.52
C TRP A 103 10.96 5.28 8.25
N TRP A 104 11.77 4.22 8.16
CA TRP A 104 11.28 2.86 8.00
C TRP A 104 10.40 2.43 9.17
N LYS A 105 10.87 2.64 10.40
CA LYS A 105 10.14 2.26 11.62
C LYS A 105 8.83 3.04 11.74
N ASN A 106 8.85 4.35 11.57
CA ASN A 106 7.63 5.18 11.63
C ASN A 106 6.63 4.75 10.56
N THR A 107 7.09 4.44 9.34
CA THR A 107 6.23 3.98 8.25
C THR A 107 5.62 2.60 8.54
N THR A 108 6.39 1.67 9.11
CA THR A 108 5.96 0.28 9.35
C THR A 108 5.24 0.05 10.68
N HIS A 109 5.48 0.86 11.72
CA HIS A 109 4.79 0.70 13.00
C HIS A 109 3.61 1.68 13.17
N PHE A 110 3.69 2.89 12.60
CA PHE A 110 2.59 3.87 12.67
C PHE A 110 1.71 3.91 11.41
N GLY A 111 2.06 3.12 10.39
CA GLY A 111 1.28 2.98 9.16
C GLY A 111 1.27 4.24 8.28
N LEU A 112 2.25 5.14 8.44
CA LEU A 112 2.31 6.43 7.75
C LEU A 112 2.45 6.26 6.24
N ARG A 113 1.81 7.14 5.44
CA ARG A 113 2.05 7.23 4.00
C ARG A 113 3.46 7.77 3.71
N GLY A 114 4.03 7.27 2.61
CA GLY A 114 5.47 7.35 2.35
C GLY A 114 6.09 8.73 2.18
N CYS A 115 5.33 9.77 1.85
CA CYS A 115 5.89 11.10 1.56
C CYS A 115 5.22 12.21 2.38
N ARG A 116 4.01 12.66 2.00
CA ARG A 116 3.34 13.80 2.65
C ARG A 116 3.16 13.61 4.16
N GLU A 117 2.57 12.49 4.56
CA GLU A 117 2.34 12.22 5.99
C GLU A 117 3.64 12.15 6.78
N ASN A 118 4.65 11.42 6.28
CA ASN A 118 5.97 11.39 6.90
C ASN A 118 6.58 12.80 7.02
N ARG A 119 6.58 13.59 5.94
CA ARG A 119 7.13 14.96 5.94
C ARG A 119 6.42 15.87 6.94
N ASP A 120 5.11 15.69 7.10
CA ASP A 120 4.28 16.56 7.92
C ASP A 120 4.27 16.14 9.41
N VAL A 121 4.86 14.99 9.79
CA VAL A 121 5.04 14.62 11.20
C VAL A 121 5.83 15.69 11.94
N ARG A 122 5.34 16.11 13.10
CA ARG A 122 6.03 17.00 14.02
C ARG A 122 6.69 16.23 15.15
N TRP A 123 7.70 16.84 15.77
CA TRP A 123 8.43 16.26 16.88
C TRP A 123 7.51 15.86 18.04
N GLY A 124 6.53 16.69 18.36
CA GLY A 124 5.56 16.43 19.43
C GLY A 124 4.48 15.39 19.11
N ASP A 125 4.41 14.90 17.87
CA ASP A 125 3.43 13.89 17.45
C ASP A 125 3.89 12.48 17.84
N ILE A 126 5.20 12.25 17.93
CA ILE A 126 5.80 10.99 18.37
C ILE A 126 6.42 11.20 19.75
N ARG A 127 5.85 10.56 20.76
CA ARG A 127 6.22 10.76 22.17
C ARG A 127 6.75 9.49 22.79
N LEU A 128 7.85 9.64 23.54
CA LEU A 128 8.32 8.60 24.45
C LEU A 128 7.35 8.51 25.64
N ARG A 129 6.88 7.30 25.89
CA ARG A 129 5.97 6.91 26.96
C ARG A 129 6.59 5.79 27.76
N MET A 130 6.01 5.52 28.91
CA MET A 130 6.37 4.40 29.78
C MET A 130 5.10 3.69 30.19
N ASP A 131 5.11 2.36 30.16
CA ASP A 131 3.98 1.56 30.61
C ASP A 131 4.01 1.37 32.14
N THR A 132 3.06 0.61 32.67
CA THR A 132 2.96 0.32 34.11
C THR A 132 4.11 -0.54 34.63
N SER A 133 4.84 -1.24 33.75
CA SER A 133 6.00 -2.07 34.09
C SER A 133 7.33 -1.30 34.06
N GLY A 134 7.30 -0.03 33.65
CA GLY A 134 8.50 0.79 33.47
C GLY A 134 9.13 0.66 32.07
N LEU A 135 8.49 -0.07 31.15
CA LEU A 135 8.99 -0.27 29.79
C LEU A 135 8.67 0.96 28.93
N GLU A 136 9.71 1.53 28.33
CA GLU A 136 9.56 2.68 27.45
C GLU A 136 9.09 2.27 26.04
N PHE A 137 8.17 3.05 25.47
CA PHE A 137 7.65 2.85 24.12
C PHE A 137 7.36 4.19 23.43
N LEU A 138 7.22 4.19 22.10
CA LEU A 138 6.80 5.38 21.36
C LEU A 138 5.31 5.31 21.04
N GLU A 139 4.61 6.42 21.25
CA GLU A 139 3.20 6.61 20.89
C GLU A 139 3.10 7.69 19.79
N TYR A 140 2.37 7.38 18.72
CA TYR A 140 2.09 8.35 17.64
C TYR A 140 0.68 8.94 17.78
N THR A 141 0.60 10.26 17.78
CA THR A 141 -0.66 11.02 17.72
C THR A 141 -0.87 11.51 16.29
N GLU A 142 -1.89 10.96 15.63
CA GLU A 142 -2.22 11.29 14.25
C GLU A 142 -2.83 12.70 14.13
N ARG A 143 -2.26 13.51 13.24
CA ARG A 143 -2.87 14.77 12.76
C ARG A 143 -3.76 14.50 11.54
N GLN A 144 -4.21 15.55 10.85
CA GLN A 144 -4.97 15.43 9.62
C GLN A 144 -4.27 14.51 8.59
N THR A 145 -5.02 13.58 8.00
CA THR A 145 -4.53 12.71 6.91
C THR A 145 -5.47 12.75 5.71
N LYS A 146 -5.05 12.14 4.59
CA LYS A 146 -5.89 12.05 3.37
C LYS A 146 -7.29 11.49 3.64
N THR A 147 -7.40 10.54 4.56
CA THR A 147 -8.64 9.79 4.85
C THR A 147 -9.29 10.19 6.17
N ARG A 148 -8.71 11.17 6.88
CA ARG A 148 -9.20 11.75 8.12
C ARG A 148 -8.91 13.25 8.07
N SER A 149 -9.74 13.97 7.31
CA SER A 149 -9.59 15.40 7.05
C SER A 149 -9.90 16.27 8.27
N GLY A 150 -10.60 15.72 9.27
CA GLY A 150 -11.15 16.46 10.40
C GLY A 150 -12.55 17.03 10.12
N GLU A 151 -13.06 16.92 8.89
CA GLU A 151 -14.42 17.36 8.53
C GLU A 151 -15.49 16.53 9.26
N ASN A 152 -15.25 15.24 9.44
CA ASN A 152 -16.07 14.36 10.24
C ASN A 152 -15.37 14.08 11.57
N PRO A 153 -15.90 14.58 12.71
CA PRO A 153 -15.31 14.35 14.03
C PRO A 153 -15.22 12.87 14.44
N ARG A 154 -15.97 11.99 13.76
CA ARG A 154 -15.94 10.53 14.00
C ARG A 154 -14.81 9.82 13.26
N ASP A 155 -14.16 10.47 12.30
CA ASP A 155 -13.06 9.91 11.52
C ASP A 155 -11.74 10.02 12.28
N LEU A 156 -11.68 9.40 13.45
CA LEU A 156 -10.48 9.28 14.27
C LEU A 156 -9.98 7.83 14.24
N ARG A 157 -8.66 7.65 14.38
CA ARG A 157 -8.11 6.31 14.60
C ARG A 157 -8.55 5.84 15.98
N LYS A 158 -9.19 4.67 16.07
CA LYS A 158 -9.71 4.11 17.32
C LYS A 158 -8.62 3.85 18.37
N VAL A 159 -7.44 3.45 17.90
CA VAL A 159 -6.28 3.12 18.74
C VAL A 159 -5.09 3.94 18.26
N LYS A 160 -4.32 4.53 19.19
CA LYS A 160 -3.09 5.21 18.83
C LYS A 160 -2.01 4.18 18.49
N PRO A 161 -1.32 4.30 17.34
CA PRO A 161 -0.24 3.39 17.01
C PRO A 161 0.92 3.53 18.01
N THR A 162 1.45 2.38 18.44
CA THR A 162 2.56 2.29 19.37
C THR A 162 3.72 1.49 18.77
N MET A 163 4.94 1.82 19.18
CA MET A 163 6.16 1.14 18.76
C MET A 163 6.98 0.80 20.00
N TRP A 164 7.29 -0.49 20.15
CA TRP A 164 7.91 -1.07 21.34
C TRP A 164 9.38 -1.42 21.08
N PRO A 165 10.21 -1.51 22.13
CA PRO A 165 11.61 -1.91 22.00
C PRO A 165 11.71 -3.35 21.48
N CYS A 166 12.83 -3.67 20.85
CA CYS A 166 13.11 -5.04 20.39
C CYS A 166 14.40 -5.59 21.01
N ASN A 167 14.50 -6.92 21.07
CA ASN A 167 15.64 -7.61 21.67
C ASN A 167 16.98 -7.29 20.99
N ASP A 168 16.96 -7.01 19.68
CA ASP A 168 18.15 -6.56 18.96
C ASP A 168 18.35 -5.05 19.11
N ARG A 169 19.36 -4.66 19.89
CA ARG A 169 19.73 -3.26 20.14
C ARG A 169 20.06 -2.48 18.87
N LYS A 170 20.54 -3.12 17.80
CA LYS A 170 20.82 -2.43 16.51
C LYS A 170 19.54 -2.04 15.77
N ARG A 171 18.44 -2.76 16.04
CA ARG A 171 17.13 -2.58 15.41
C ARG A 171 16.12 -1.87 16.31
N ASP A 172 16.54 -1.54 17.54
CA ASP A 172 15.69 -0.97 18.57
C ASP A 172 15.23 0.45 18.20
N PRO A 173 13.93 0.65 17.98
CA PRO A 173 13.40 1.97 17.67
C PRO A 173 13.53 2.99 18.80
N ILE A 174 13.50 2.53 20.06
CA ILE A 174 13.55 3.44 21.23
C ILE A 174 14.95 4.02 21.34
N LEU A 175 15.97 3.18 21.21
CA LEU A 175 17.37 3.62 21.17
C LEU A 175 17.63 4.56 19.98
N ALA A 176 17.10 4.23 18.79
CA ALA A 176 17.22 5.09 17.62
C ALA A 176 16.56 6.46 17.86
N TYR A 177 15.36 6.49 18.43
CA TYR A 177 14.67 7.75 18.76
C TYR A 177 15.44 8.59 19.78
N LYS A 178 15.95 7.98 20.86
CA LYS A 178 16.76 8.67 21.86
C LYS A 178 18.04 9.25 21.26
N ARG A 179 18.73 8.47 20.42
CA ARG A 179 19.92 8.94 19.70
C ARG A 179 19.59 10.09 18.75
N PHE A 180 18.44 10.04 18.10
CA PHE A 180 17.98 11.12 17.25
C PHE A 180 17.69 12.37 18.07
N ALA A 181 16.99 12.26 19.20
CA ALA A 181 16.75 13.36 20.12
C ALA A 181 18.06 14.03 20.61
N GLU A 182 19.06 13.23 20.99
CA GLU A 182 20.38 13.71 21.42
C GLU A 182 21.11 14.51 20.34
N LYS A 183 21.00 14.08 19.08
CA LYS A 183 21.73 14.68 17.94
C LYS A 183 20.98 15.81 17.24
N ARG A 184 19.76 16.12 17.67
CA ARG A 184 18.97 17.24 17.17
C ARG A 184 19.48 18.57 17.73
N PRO A 185 19.41 19.67 16.96
CA PRO A 185 19.65 20.99 17.50
C PRO A 185 18.54 21.31 18.54
N PRO A 186 18.88 21.86 19.72
CA PRO A 186 17.91 22.13 20.79
C PRO A 186 16.70 22.96 20.34
N GLU A 187 16.89 23.87 19.39
CA GLU A 187 15.83 24.73 18.86
C GLU A 187 14.83 23.99 17.99
N ALA A 188 15.18 22.81 17.48
CA ALA A 188 14.29 21.93 16.71
C ALA A 188 13.67 20.80 17.56
N CYS A 189 13.69 20.94 18.89
CA CYS A 189 13.08 20.01 19.84
C CYS A 189 11.74 20.52 20.40
N THR A 190 11.17 21.57 19.82
CA THR A 190 9.83 22.05 20.19
C THR A 190 8.74 21.12 19.61
N PRO A 191 7.54 21.03 20.22
CA PRO A 191 6.48 20.14 19.75
C PRO A 191 6.08 20.34 18.28
N ASP A 192 6.14 21.57 17.77
CA ASP A 192 5.77 21.90 16.40
C ASP A 192 6.93 21.89 15.41
N SER A 193 8.14 21.56 15.86
CA SER A 193 9.30 21.38 14.98
C SER A 193 9.08 20.18 14.04
N PRO A 194 9.59 20.20 12.79
CA PRO A 194 9.53 19.05 11.90
C PRO A 194 10.21 17.82 12.52
N PHE A 195 9.62 16.64 12.37
CA PHE A 195 10.25 15.41 12.83
C PHE A 195 11.49 15.08 12.00
N TYR A 196 11.37 15.03 10.67
CA TYR A 196 12.52 14.80 9.80
C TYR A 196 13.23 16.12 9.46
N LEU A 197 14.49 16.21 9.87
CA LEU A 197 15.35 17.37 9.68
C LEU A 197 16.37 17.12 8.57
N GLY A 198 16.87 18.19 7.94
CA GLY A 198 17.99 18.11 7.02
C GLY A 198 19.24 17.58 7.72
N ILE A 199 20.10 16.86 6.99
CA ILE A 199 21.38 16.38 7.52
C ILE A 199 22.37 17.56 7.49
N ASP A 200 23.08 17.77 8.60
CA ASP A 200 24.15 18.75 8.67
C ASP A 200 25.48 18.12 8.21
N HIS A 201 26.12 18.73 7.22
CA HIS A 201 27.39 18.28 6.65
C HIS A 201 28.61 18.99 7.23
N THR A 202 28.43 19.93 8.17
CA THR A 202 29.50 20.74 8.79
C THR A 202 30.35 19.96 9.82
N LYS A 203 30.14 18.64 9.95
CA LYS A 203 30.89 17.70 10.80
C LYS A 203 30.93 18.07 12.29
N HIS A 204 29.91 18.77 12.81
CA HIS A 204 29.79 18.99 14.24
C HIS A 204 29.56 17.65 14.98
N PRO A 205 30.38 17.26 15.96
CA PRO A 205 30.30 15.93 16.57
C PRO A 205 29.02 15.71 17.39
N SER A 206 28.48 16.80 17.96
CA SER A 206 27.32 16.74 18.86
C SER A 206 25.97 16.91 18.15
N ILE A 207 25.95 17.57 16.98
CA ILE A 207 24.70 17.91 16.28
C ILE A 207 24.82 17.39 14.85
N TRP A 208 23.86 16.57 14.43
CA TRP A 208 23.89 15.89 13.12
C TRP A 208 22.88 16.46 12.13
N PHE A 209 21.98 17.33 12.58
CA PHE A 209 20.84 17.79 11.82
C PHE A 209 20.71 19.30 11.83
N THR A 210 20.17 19.84 10.74
CA THR A 210 19.86 21.27 10.63
C THR A 210 18.48 21.56 11.22
N LYS A 211 18.18 22.83 11.47
CA LYS A 211 16.84 23.26 11.94
C LYS A 211 15.77 23.15 10.86
N GLN A 212 16.17 22.98 9.61
CA GLN A 212 15.26 22.98 8.46
C GLN A 212 14.62 21.60 8.25
N PRO A 213 13.36 21.55 7.80
CA PRO A 213 12.72 20.29 7.46
C PRO A 213 13.45 19.61 6.30
N MET A 214 13.47 18.28 6.32
CA MET A 214 13.98 17.51 5.20
C MET A 214 13.15 17.77 3.93
N GLY A 215 13.85 17.87 2.79
CA GLY A 215 13.22 18.14 1.49
C GLY A 215 12.20 17.07 1.09
N LYS A 216 11.10 17.51 0.45
CA LYS A 216 10.02 16.61 -0.02
C LYS A 216 10.56 15.53 -0.96
N ASN A 217 11.44 15.91 -1.89
CA ASN A 217 12.04 14.97 -2.85
C ASN A 217 12.99 13.98 -2.17
N THR A 218 13.69 14.41 -1.12
CA THR A 218 14.55 13.53 -0.32
C THR A 218 13.71 12.45 0.35
N ILE A 219 12.66 12.84 1.10
CA ILE A 219 11.77 11.89 1.78
C ILE A 219 11.12 10.94 0.76
N ASN A 220 10.63 11.46 -0.36
CA ASN A 220 9.96 10.68 -1.39
C ASN A 220 10.85 9.58 -2.01
N ASN A 221 12.18 9.78 -1.99
CA ASN A 221 13.16 8.87 -2.58
C ASN A 221 13.94 8.07 -1.53
N LEU A 222 13.61 8.15 -0.23
CA LEU A 222 14.38 7.46 0.82
C LEU A 222 14.50 5.96 0.57
N LEU A 223 13.39 5.24 0.39
CA LEU A 223 13.46 3.79 0.19
C LEU A 223 14.21 3.41 -1.09
N LYS A 224 13.94 4.12 -2.18
CA LYS A 224 14.63 3.90 -3.45
C LYS A 224 16.14 4.06 -3.30
N ASN A 225 16.58 5.13 -2.61
CA ASN A 225 18.00 5.38 -2.37
C ASN A 225 18.62 4.31 -1.47
N MET A 226 17.92 3.88 -0.41
CA MET A 226 18.38 2.83 0.50
C MET A 226 18.59 1.51 -0.24
N CYS A 227 17.58 1.07 -1.00
CA CYS A 227 17.65 -0.17 -1.77
C CYS A 227 18.76 -0.13 -2.82
N ARG A 228 18.88 0.99 -3.56
CA ARG A 228 19.97 1.18 -4.52
C ARG A 228 21.35 1.10 -3.87
N ASN A 229 21.55 1.76 -2.74
CA ASN A 229 22.83 1.77 -2.03
C ASN A 229 23.18 0.39 -1.44
N ALA A 230 22.17 -0.38 -1.04
CA ALA A 230 22.36 -1.73 -0.53
C ALA A 230 22.54 -2.80 -1.63
N GLY A 231 22.37 -2.44 -2.90
CA GLY A 231 22.44 -3.36 -4.04
C GLY A 231 21.19 -4.24 -4.21
N ILE A 232 20.05 -3.82 -3.65
CA ILE A 232 18.75 -4.48 -3.85
C ILE A 232 18.23 -4.09 -5.24
N ARG A 233 17.94 -5.08 -6.08
CA ARG A 233 17.64 -4.89 -7.51
C ARG A 233 16.29 -4.21 -7.73
N ASP A 234 16.31 -2.94 -8.17
CA ASP A 234 15.09 -2.15 -8.44
C ASP A 234 14.45 -2.45 -9.82
N GLU A 235 15.21 -3.03 -10.77
CA GLU A 235 14.79 -3.17 -12.17
C GLU A 235 13.51 -4.01 -12.35
N GLU A 236 13.30 -5.00 -11.47
CA GLU A 236 12.08 -5.82 -11.44
C GLU A 236 11.15 -5.46 -10.27
N GLN A 237 11.69 -4.95 -9.14
CA GLN A 237 10.96 -4.84 -7.88
C GLN A 237 10.25 -3.49 -7.64
N LYS A 238 10.40 -2.51 -8.54
CA LYS A 238 9.64 -1.23 -8.56
C LYS A 238 9.45 -0.66 -7.16
N LEU A 239 10.56 -0.54 -6.43
CA LEU A 239 10.55 -0.21 -5.02
C LEU A 239 10.25 1.28 -4.85
N SER A 240 9.23 1.56 -4.05
CA SER A 240 8.81 2.92 -3.74
C SER A 240 8.45 3.03 -2.27
N ASN A 241 8.27 4.23 -1.72
CA ASN A 241 7.86 4.34 -0.33
C ASN A 241 6.55 3.61 0.01
N HIS A 242 5.73 3.25 -0.98
CA HIS A 242 4.57 2.36 -0.78
C HIS A 242 4.95 0.92 -0.41
N SER A 243 6.12 0.44 -0.87
CA SER A 243 6.70 -0.87 -0.55
C SER A 243 6.86 -1.09 0.95
N ALA A 244 7.26 -0.06 1.71
CA ALA A 244 7.39 -0.17 3.17
C ALA A 244 6.06 -0.55 3.86
N ARG A 245 4.95 0.09 3.46
CA ARG A 245 3.62 -0.27 3.97
C ARG A 245 3.17 -1.66 3.48
N LYS A 246 3.53 -2.04 2.26
CA LYS A 246 3.30 -3.40 1.75
C LYS A 246 4.04 -4.45 2.57
N THR A 247 5.32 -4.23 2.87
CA THR A 247 6.10 -5.10 3.77
C THR A 247 5.44 -5.25 5.13
N MET A 248 5.00 -4.14 5.74
CA MET A 248 4.28 -4.19 7.01
C MET A 248 3.01 -5.05 6.94
N VAL A 249 2.11 -4.80 5.96
CA VAL A 249 0.86 -5.56 5.85
C VAL A 249 1.14 -7.04 5.58
N LYS A 250 2.05 -7.34 4.65
CA LYS A 250 2.43 -8.71 4.31
C LYS A 250 2.97 -9.45 5.54
N LYS A 251 3.91 -8.84 6.27
CA LYS A 251 4.53 -9.44 7.46
C LYS A 251 3.51 -9.72 8.56
N LEU A 252 2.57 -8.80 8.82
CA LEU A 252 1.51 -9.02 9.80
C LEU A 252 0.56 -10.16 9.38
N LYS A 253 0.19 -10.23 8.10
CA LYS A 253 -0.65 -11.32 7.55
C LYS A 253 0.05 -12.68 7.61
N GLU A 254 1.33 -12.75 7.30
CA GLU A 254 2.14 -13.97 7.37
C GLU A 254 2.29 -14.49 8.82
N ASN A 255 2.22 -13.59 9.80
CA ASN A 255 2.19 -13.92 11.23
C ASN A 255 0.75 -14.07 11.77
N HIS A 256 -0.24 -14.29 10.89
CA HIS A 256 -1.63 -14.60 11.25
C HIS A 256 -2.34 -13.52 12.07
N ILE A 257 -1.92 -12.25 11.96
CA ILE A 257 -2.64 -11.13 12.58
C ILE A 257 -3.93 -10.85 11.78
N PRO A 258 -5.10 -10.75 12.43
CA PRO A 258 -6.36 -10.47 11.75
C PRO A 258 -6.38 -9.14 11.00
N ASP A 259 -7.06 -9.11 9.85
CA ASP A 259 -7.22 -7.90 9.03
C ASP A 259 -7.88 -6.75 9.82
N THR A 260 -8.74 -7.06 10.79
CA THR A 260 -9.38 -6.10 11.71
C THR A 260 -8.39 -5.32 12.56
N ASP A 261 -7.25 -5.90 12.88
CA ASP A 261 -6.22 -5.28 13.71
C ASP A 261 -5.22 -4.54 12.80
N ILE A 262 -4.90 -5.14 11.66
CA ILE A 262 -4.05 -4.53 10.63
C ILE A 262 -4.65 -3.20 10.14
N ILE A 263 -5.98 -3.09 9.94
CA ILE A 263 -6.59 -1.82 9.54
C ILE A 263 -6.45 -0.72 10.59
N GLN A 264 -6.41 -1.07 11.88
CA GLN A 264 -6.25 -0.08 12.97
C GLN A 264 -4.85 0.53 12.93
N VAL A 265 -3.83 -0.31 12.79
CA VAL A 265 -2.43 0.12 12.65
C VAL A 265 -2.23 0.89 11.35
N THR A 266 -2.64 0.31 10.22
CA THR A 266 -2.47 0.93 8.90
C THR A 266 -3.33 2.18 8.69
N GLY A 267 -4.35 2.40 9.52
CA GLY A 267 -5.25 3.54 9.43
C GLY A 267 -6.25 3.47 8.26
N HIS A 268 -6.53 2.28 7.71
CA HIS A 268 -7.56 2.14 6.66
C HIS A 268 -8.97 2.19 7.26
N ASN A 269 -9.90 2.86 6.57
CA ASN A 269 -11.31 2.93 6.97
C ASN A 269 -12.14 1.73 6.46
N ASN A 270 -11.61 0.94 5.53
CA ASN A 270 -12.30 -0.21 4.92
C ASN A 270 -11.35 -1.41 4.84
N LEU A 271 -11.79 -2.57 5.36
CA LEU A 271 -11.07 -3.85 5.31
C LEU A 271 -10.65 -4.24 3.90
N MET A 272 -11.52 -4.05 2.90
CA MET A 272 -11.25 -4.39 1.49
C MET A 272 -10.07 -3.60 0.90
N SER A 273 -9.66 -2.50 1.55
CA SER A 273 -8.46 -1.76 1.13
C SER A 273 -7.19 -2.58 1.34
N LEU A 274 -7.18 -3.53 2.27
CA LEU A 274 -6.05 -4.43 2.50
C LEU A 274 -5.84 -5.43 1.35
N ASN A 275 -6.87 -5.73 0.55
CA ASN A 275 -6.74 -6.62 -0.61
C ASN A 275 -5.76 -6.07 -1.66
N THR A 276 -5.49 -4.75 -1.67
CA THR A 276 -4.47 -4.15 -2.55
C THR A 276 -3.04 -4.54 -2.16
N TYR A 277 -2.88 -5.01 -0.93
CA TYR A 277 -1.62 -5.48 -0.34
C TYR A 277 -1.54 -7.01 -0.32
N ASP A 278 -2.62 -7.73 -0.63
CA ASP A 278 -2.65 -9.19 -0.72
C ASP A 278 -1.96 -9.64 -2.01
N GLU A 279 -0.66 -9.89 -1.88
CA GLU A 279 0.05 -10.80 -2.75
C GLU A 279 0.23 -12.09 -1.94
N LEU A 280 -0.36 -13.20 -2.38
CA LEU A 280 -0.08 -14.50 -1.78
C LEU A 280 1.41 -14.76 -1.93
N SER A 281 2.13 -14.89 -0.80
CA SER A 281 3.55 -15.24 -0.86
C SER A 281 3.72 -16.61 -1.54
N ASN A 282 4.84 -16.80 -2.23
CA ASN A 282 5.15 -18.08 -2.88
C ASN A 282 5.10 -19.23 -1.87
N ASP A 283 5.52 -19.00 -0.61
CA ASP A 283 5.44 -20.00 0.45
C ASP A 283 3.99 -20.34 0.82
N ARG A 284 3.11 -19.34 0.89
CA ARG A 284 1.69 -19.56 1.14
C ARG A 284 1.03 -20.30 -0.02
N MET A 285 1.35 -19.92 -1.26
CA MET A 285 0.89 -20.65 -2.45
C MET A 285 1.42 -22.07 -2.50
N ARG A 286 2.69 -22.29 -2.12
CA ARG A 286 3.30 -23.63 -2.03
C ARG A 286 2.61 -24.48 -0.97
N ARG A 287 2.31 -23.93 0.21
CA ARG A 287 1.51 -24.63 1.23
C ARG A 287 0.12 -24.96 0.71
N MET A 288 -0.60 -23.99 0.14
CA MET A 288 -1.93 -24.23 -0.45
C MET A 288 -1.87 -25.32 -1.52
N SER A 289 -0.87 -25.29 -2.40
CA SER A 289 -0.64 -26.34 -3.40
C SER A 289 -0.36 -27.68 -2.73
N GLY A 290 0.47 -27.72 -1.68
CA GLY A 290 0.78 -28.95 -0.94
C GLY A 290 -0.45 -29.58 -0.29
N ILE A 291 -1.33 -28.76 0.31
CA ILE A 291 -2.63 -29.19 0.84
C ILE A 291 -3.51 -29.78 -0.28
N LEU A 292 -3.65 -29.07 -1.40
CA LEU A 292 -4.47 -29.51 -2.53
C LEU A 292 -3.92 -30.79 -3.19
N SER A 293 -2.60 -30.95 -3.21
CA SER A 293 -1.92 -32.15 -3.71
C SER A 293 -1.89 -33.30 -2.70
N GLY A 294 -2.51 -33.16 -1.52
CA GLY A 294 -2.52 -34.20 -0.47
C GLY A 294 -1.12 -34.51 0.10
N SER A 295 -0.17 -33.59 -0.07
CA SER A 295 1.23 -33.76 0.36
C SER A 295 1.49 -33.26 1.78
N ASP A 296 0.57 -32.46 2.36
CA ASP A 296 0.63 -32.06 3.76
C ASP A 296 0.14 -33.19 4.68
N ASN A 297 1.03 -34.13 4.98
CA ASN A 297 0.84 -35.16 6.01
C ASN A 297 1.13 -34.63 7.43
N ASN A 298 0.63 -33.44 7.78
CA ASN A 298 0.58 -33.02 9.18
C ASN A 298 -0.64 -33.66 9.88
N LYS A 299 -0.60 -34.99 10.04
CA LYS A 299 -1.19 -35.61 11.22
C LYS A 299 -0.29 -35.23 12.38
N ALA A 300 -0.70 -34.25 13.18
CA ALA A 300 -0.13 -34.06 14.50
C ALA A 300 -0.31 -35.38 15.27
N ASN A 301 0.79 -36.07 15.52
CA ASN A 301 0.88 -37.12 16.52
C ASN A 301 0.71 -36.45 17.89
N ASP A 302 -0.52 -36.39 18.39
CA ASP A 302 -0.78 -36.07 19.79
C ASP A 302 -0.74 -37.39 20.56
N SER A 303 0.47 -37.88 20.82
CA SER A 303 0.72 -38.98 21.75
C SER A 303 1.11 -38.37 23.10
N SER A 304 0.11 -37.96 23.89
CA SER A 304 0.25 -37.93 25.34
C SER A 304 -1.13 -38.01 26.03
N THR A 305 -1.34 -39.09 26.78
CA THR A 305 -2.31 -39.19 27.89
C THR A 305 -1.58 -39.94 29.02
N PRO A 306 -1.99 -39.87 30.31
CA PRO A 306 -3.13 -39.15 30.90
C PRO A 306 -2.86 -38.39 32.23
N GLY A 307 -3.78 -37.50 32.64
CA GLY A 307 -3.73 -36.89 33.98
C GLY A 307 -4.81 -35.84 34.31
N SER A 308 -6.05 -36.31 34.50
CA SER A 308 -7.04 -35.85 35.50
C SER A 308 -7.40 -34.36 35.68
N GLY A 309 -8.65 -34.02 35.32
CA GLY A 309 -9.58 -33.34 36.23
C GLY A 309 -10.03 -31.92 35.88
N LEU A 310 -11.25 -31.78 35.35
CA LEU A 310 -12.43 -31.12 35.96
C LEU A 310 -13.44 -30.61 34.92
N SER A 311 -14.70 -31.06 35.07
CA SER A 311 -15.99 -30.48 34.63
C SER A 311 -16.16 -30.11 33.16
N GLY A 312 -17.11 -30.67 32.40
CA GLY A 312 -18.53 -30.81 32.72
C GLY A 312 -19.32 -29.62 32.14
N LEU A 313 -20.40 -29.91 31.39
CA LEU A 313 -21.35 -28.99 30.72
C LEU A 313 -20.88 -28.57 29.31
N LEU A 314 -21.48 -28.97 28.18
CA LEU A 314 -22.90 -29.13 27.84
C LEU A 314 -23.06 -30.24 26.78
N SER A 315 -23.64 -31.37 27.19
CA SER A 315 -24.22 -32.35 26.28
C SER A 315 -25.69 -32.02 26.11
N GLY A 316 -26.15 -31.75 24.89
CA GLY A 316 -27.57 -31.75 24.56
C GLY A 316 -28.09 -30.45 23.98
N SER A 317 -28.00 -30.32 22.66
CA SER A 317 -29.04 -29.68 21.84
C SER A 317 -28.93 -30.21 20.42
N ALA A 318 -29.72 -31.25 20.13
CA ALA A 318 -30.03 -31.64 18.77
C ALA A 318 -30.99 -30.58 18.19
N ILE A 319 -30.62 -29.95 17.08
CA ILE A 319 -31.60 -29.29 16.21
C ILE A 319 -31.67 -30.10 14.92
N SER A 320 -32.77 -30.81 14.82
CA SER A 320 -33.24 -31.56 13.66
C SER A 320 -33.71 -30.61 12.56
N GLY A 321 -33.49 -31.02 11.31
CA GLY A 321 -34.40 -30.71 10.20
C GLY A 321 -34.19 -29.37 9.49
N GLY A 322 -33.42 -29.40 8.40
CA GLY A 322 -33.40 -28.34 7.40
C GLY A 322 -32.75 -28.82 6.10
N THR A 323 -33.56 -29.27 5.14
CA THR A 323 -33.10 -29.58 3.78
C THR A 323 -32.75 -28.28 3.08
N PHE A 324 -31.47 -28.02 2.81
CA PHE A 324 -31.05 -26.90 1.96
C PHE A 324 -30.96 -27.38 0.51
N ASN A 325 -31.90 -26.93 -0.32
CA ASN A 325 -31.82 -27.11 -1.76
C ASN A 325 -30.75 -26.17 -2.34
N ILE A 326 -29.66 -26.75 -2.85
CA ILE A 326 -28.69 -26.02 -3.67
C ILE A 326 -29.15 -26.13 -5.13
N THR A 327 -29.73 -25.07 -5.68
CA THR A 327 -29.99 -24.98 -7.12
C THR A 327 -28.71 -24.54 -7.83
N VAL A 328 -28.03 -25.49 -8.45
CA VAL A 328 -26.89 -25.22 -9.34
C VAL A 328 -27.44 -24.93 -10.73
N ASN A 329 -27.51 -23.66 -11.12
CA ASN A 329 -27.73 -23.31 -12.53
C ASN A 329 -26.44 -23.61 -13.31
N ALA A 330 -26.31 -24.85 -13.77
CA ALA A 330 -25.38 -25.21 -14.82
C ALA A 330 -25.87 -24.56 -16.13
N CYS A 331 -25.19 -23.49 -16.56
CA CYS A 331 -25.40 -22.92 -17.88
C CYS A 331 -24.91 -23.95 -18.91
N GLN A 332 -25.84 -24.68 -19.52
CA GLN A 332 -25.57 -25.54 -20.66
C GLN A 332 -25.02 -24.66 -21.79
N SER A 333 -23.74 -24.79 -22.08
CA SER A 333 -23.14 -24.22 -23.28
C SER A 333 -23.56 -25.09 -24.46
N SER A 334 -24.57 -24.65 -25.20
CA SER A 334 -24.90 -25.24 -26.49
C SER A 334 -23.76 -24.95 -27.47
N THR A 335 -23.06 -26.01 -27.86
CA THR A 335 -22.13 -26.07 -28.99
C THR A 335 -22.85 -25.74 -30.29
N LEU A 336 -22.71 -24.51 -30.80
CA LEU A 336 -22.83 -24.19 -32.22
C LEU A 336 -21.85 -23.06 -32.56
N LEU A 337 -20.76 -23.42 -33.24
CA LEU A 337 -19.86 -22.50 -33.93
C LEU A 337 -20.56 -21.97 -35.19
N PRO A 338 -20.70 -20.66 -35.40
CA PRO A 338 -20.96 -20.12 -36.73
C PRO A 338 -19.62 -19.84 -37.40
N THR A 339 -19.31 -20.59 -38.46
CA THR A 339 -18.29 -20.25 -39.44
C THR A 339 -18.75 -19.01 -40.22
N TRP A 340 -18.06 -17.89 -40.04
CA TRP A 340 -18.19 -16.73 -40.94
C TRP A 340 -16.92 -16.63 -41.78
N SER A 341 -17.01 -17.12 -43.00
CA SER A 341 -16.17 -16.70 -44.12
C SER A 341 -16.76 -15.44 -44.73
N SER A 342 -15.97 -14.37 -44.79
CA SER A 342 -16.25 -13.22 -45.66
C SER A 342 -14.94 -12.52 -45.99
N THR A 343 -14.43 -12.84 -47.17
CA THR A 343 -13.50 -12.00 -47.91
C THR A 343 -14.15 -10.65 -48.15
N THR A 344 -13.53 -9.55 -47.72
CA THR A 344 -13.77 -8.24 -48.33
C THR A 344 -12.55 -7.33 -48.15
N ASN A 345 -12.05 -6.93 -49.31
CA ASN A 345 -11.04 -5.90 -49.56
C ASN A 345 -11.53 -4.56 -48.97
N ILE A 346 -10.74 -3.92 -48.11
CA ILE A 346 -10.93 -2.50 -47.79
C ILE A 346 -9.57 -1.79 -47.82
N GLN A 347 -9.49 -0.83 -48.75
CA GLN A 347 -8.37 0.05 -49.01
C GLN A 347 -7.99 0.89 -47.79
N ALA A 348 -6.71 1.22 -47.72
CA ALA A 348 -6.13 2.09 -46.70
C ALA A 348 -6.68 3.52 -46.80
N GLU A 349 -7.43 3.97 -45.79
CA GLU A 349 -7.70 5.39 -45.57
C GLU A 349 -6.76 5.97 -44.50
N LYS A 350 -6.10 7.07 -44.86
CA LYS A 350 -5.14 7.81 -44.02
C LYS A 350 -5.83 8.40 -42.80
N ARG A 351 -5.48 7.92 -41.60
CA ARG A 351 -5.88 8.51 -40.30
C ARG A 351 -5.21 9.86 -40.09
N LYS A 352 -5.99 10.92 -39.86
CA LYS A 352 -5.50 12.21 -39.37
C LYS A 352 -5.11 12.09 -37.90
N ARG A 353 -3.87 12.48 -37.59
CA ARG A 353 -3.29 12.56 -36.25
C ARG A 353 -3.80 13.85 -35.59
N VAL A 354 -4.57 13.73 -34.50
CA VAL A 354 -4.88 14.89 -33.64
C VAL A 354 -3.85 14.89 -32.52
N ILE A 355 -2.88 15.81 -32.61
CA ILE A 355 -1.90 16.09 -31.56
C ILE A 355 -2.52 17.20 -30.71
N LEU A 356 -2.80 16.92 -29.45
CA LEU A 356 -3.06 17.96 -28.46
C LEU A 356 -1.71 18.34 -27.85
N GLN A 357 -1.28 19.57 -28.15
CA GLN A 357 -0.14 20.23 -27.53
C GLN A 357 -0.50 20.50 -26.07
N SER A 358 0.30 20.00 -25.14
CA SER A 358 0.18 20.33 -23.72
C SER A 358 0.82 21.69 -23.49
N ASP A 359 0.00 22.70 -23.18
CA ASP A 359 0.49 23.95 -22.65
C ASP A 359 1.10 23.71 -21.26
N SER A 360 2.37 24.08 -21.18
CA SER A 360 3.16 24.19 -19.97
C SER A 360 2.79 25.50 -19.27
N ASP A 361 2.24 25.41 -18.06
CA ASP A 361 2.21 26.54 -17.15
C ASP A 361 3.34 26.34 -16.12
N ASP A 362 4.41 27.10 -16.34
CA ASP A 362 5.36 27.54 -15.32
C ASP A 362 4.62 28.47 -14.34
N ASP A 363 4.64 28.13 -13.04
CA ASP A 363 4.95 29.01 -11.89
C ASP A 363 4.76 28.28 -10.55
#